data_AF-A0A5C1AA57-F1
#
_entry.id   AF-A0A5C1AA57-F1
#
_cell.length_a   1.000
_cell.length_b   1.000
_cell.length_c   1.000
_cell.angle_alpha   90.00
_cell.angle_beta   90.00
_cell.angle_gamma   90.00
#
_symmetry.space_group_name_H-M   'P 1'
#
loop_
_entity.id
_entity.type
_entity.pdbx_description
1 polymer ?
#
loop_
_entity_poly.entity_id
_entity_poly.type
_entity_poly.pdbx_seq_one_letter_code
_entity_poly.pdbx_strand_id
1 'polypeptide(L)'
;MTDDELDALLTPKEQPPDNGRREAIFAKTLPHLRPWRFRRLAWPAVFAAGLAVGWFAKPTPPAERIVETVIEKEFVPVPQSPGEQLVQRPPDRLELDAEMATDPATSAKLFQQAGDAYLKANKLESAIRCYRQYLGDAGPDGQAVRVEDSWLLTSLKNSKRKDGDHANDGL
;
A
#
# COMPACT_ATOMS: atom_id res chain seq x y z
N MET A 1 39.27 -17.94 25.89
CA MET A 1 39.18 -19.12 25.00
C MET A 1 37.70 -19.20 24.63
N THR A 2 37.37 -19.14 23.32
CA THR A 2 36.05 -19.30 22.66
C THR A 2 35.28 -18.10 22.06
N ASP A 3 35.82 -16.90 21.89
CA ASP A 3 35.11 -15.84 21.12
C ASP A 3 35.45 -15.84 19.61
N ASP A 4 36.64 -16.28 19.21
CA ASP A 4 37.10 -16.24 17.81
C ASP A 4 36.43 -17.27 16.88
N GLU A 5 35.91 -18.39 17.41
CA GLU A 5 35.26 -19.42 16.57
C GLU A 5 33.88 -18.98 16.08
N LEU A 6 33.21 -18.09 16.80
CA LEU A 6 31.87 -17.61 16.42
C LEU A 6 31.95 -16.58 15.29
N ASP A 7 32.95 -15.69 15.33
CA ASP A 7 33.20 -14.72 14.25
C ASP A 7 33.58 -15.41 12.93
N ALA A 8 34.32 -16.53 13.02
CA ALA A 8 34.65 -17.34 11.85
C ALA A 8 33.40 -17.98 11.19
N LEU A 9 32.32 -18.24 11.96
CA LEU A 9 31.07 -18.79 11.45
C LEU A 9 30.11 -17.71 10.91
N LEU A 10 30.21 -16.48 11.41
CA LEU A 10 29.37 -15.36 10.99
C LEU A 10 29.93 -14.61 9.78
N THR A 11 31.21 -14.80 9.44
CA THR A 11 31.82 -14.18 8.27
C THR A 11 31.24 -14.81 7.00
N PRO A 12 30.52 -14.06 6.15
CA PRO A 12 29.93 -14.59 4.92
C PRO A 12 31.03 -15.23 4.07
N LYS A 13 30.91 -16.54 3.84
CA LYS A 13 31.89 -17.27 3.04
C LYS A 13 31.86 -16.72 1.62
N GLU A 14 32.92 -16.03 1.21
CA GLU A 14 33.08 -15.51 -0.14
C GLU A 14 33.03 -16.69 -1.13
N GLN A 15 31.86 -16.89 -1.75
CA GLN A 15 31.74 -17.84 -2.84
C GLN A 15 32.31 -17.17 -4.10
N PRO A 16 33.26 -17.81 -4.79
CA PRO A 16 33.73 -17.30 -6.07
C PRO A 16 32.53 -17.16 -7.02
N PRO A 17 32.51 -16.12 -7.87
CA PRO A 17 31.37 -15.84 -8.74
C PRO A 17 31.12 -17.04 -9.67
N ASP A 18 30.08 -17.81 -9.36
CA ASP A 18 29.61 -18.92 -10.18
C ASP A 18 28.82 -18.36 -11.37
N ASN A 19 29.58 -17.93 -12.38
CA ASN A 19 29.04 -17.38 -13.62
C ASN A 19 28.13 -18.41 -14.33
N GLY A 20 28.42 -19.72 -14.18
CA GLY A 20 27.62 -20.79 -14.80
C GLY A 20 26.22 -20.91 -14.20
N ARG A 21 26.07 -20.84 -12.87
CA ARG A 21 24.74 -20.82 -12.24
C ARG A 21 23.93 -19.60 -12.61
N ARG A 22 24.56 -18.42 -12.68
CA ARG A 22 23.89 -17.19 -13.10
C ARG A 22 23.37 -17.32 -14.53
N GLU A 23 24.20 -17.78 -15.45
CA GLU A 23 23.81 -18.02 -16.85
C GLU A 23 22.68 -19.05 -16.98
N ALA A 24 22.70 -20.12 -16.19
CA ALA A 24 21.62 -21.11 -16.16
C ALA A 24 20.28 -20.53 -15.68
N ILE A 25 20.29 -19.68 -14.65
CA ILE A 25 19.10 -18.98 -14.16
C ILE A 25 18.59 -17.97 -15.20
N PHE A 26 19.49 -17.23 -15.85
CA PHE A 26 19.14 -16.30 -16.93
C PHE A 26 18.53 -17.02 -18.15
N ALA A 27 19.12 -18.14 -18.57
CA ALA A 27 18.61 -18.95 -19.68
C ALA A 27 17.20 -19.50 -19.38
N LYS A 28 16.93 -19.89 -18.13
CA LYS A 28 15.63 -20.41 -17.71
C LYS A 28 14.55 -19.34 -17.61
N THR A 29 14.92 -18.09 -17.31
CA THR A 29 13.97 -16.97 -17.12
C THR A 29 13.69 -16.16 -18.39
N LEU A 30 14.63 -16.11 -19.34
CA LEU A 30 14.48 -15.42 -20.63
C LEU A 30 13.22 -15.76 -21.45
N PRO A 31 12.79 -17.04 -21.61
CA PRO A 31 11.63 -17.35 -22.45
C PRO A 31 10.31 -16.82 -21.87
N HIS A 32 10.21 -16.64 -20.55
CA HIS A 32 9.01 -16.07 -19.90
C HIS A 32 8.87 -14.56 -20.10
N LEU A 33 9.97 -13.85 -20.36
CA LEU A 33 9.96 -12.40 -20.58
C LEU A 33 9.79 -12.00 -22.06
N ARG A 34 9.92 -12.98 -22.97
CA ARG A 34 9.87 -12.74 -24.42
C ARG A 34 8.52 -12.24 -24.97
N PRO A 35 7.33 -12.64 -24.49
CA PRO A 35 6.07 -12.16 -25.06
C PRO A 35 5.73 -10.71 -24.66
N TRP A 36 6.37 -10.15 -23.62
CA TRP A 36 6.07 -8.79 -23.14
C TRP A 36 6.74 -7.69 -23.98
N ARG A 37 7.85 -7.99 -24.65
CA ARG A 37 8.56 -7.00 -25.49
C ARG A 37 7.84 -6.71 -26.81
N PHE A 38 7.14 -7.69 -27.39
CA PHE A 38 6.40 -7.48 -28.64
C PHE A 38 5.04 -6.80 -28.46
N ARG A 39 4.51 -6.71 -27.23
CA ARG A 39 3.29 -5.94 -26.94
C ARG A 39 3.49 -4.43 -26.82
N ARG A 40 4.73 -3.92 -26.85
CA ARG A 40 5.03 -2.48 -26.76
C ARG A 40 5.12 -1.76 -28.11
N LEU A 41 4.99 -2.46 -29.23
CA LEU A 41 5.03 -1.85 -30.57
C LEU A 41 3.66 -1.38 -31.09
N ALA A 42 2.57 -1.58 -30.34
CA ALA A 42 1.21 -1.18 -30.73
C ALA A 42 0.72 0.13 -30.07
N TRP A 43 1.59 0.90 -29.41
CA TRP A 43 1.21 2.14 -28.70
C TRP A 43 1.47 3.49 -29.40
N PRO A 44 2.17 3.63 -30.56
CA PRO A 44 2.33 4.96 -31.15
C PRO A 44 1.06 5.47 -31.86
N ALA A 45 0.12 4.60 -32.24
CA ALA A 45 -1.11 5.02 -32.94
C ALA A 45 -2.15 5.70 -32.04
N VAL A 46 -2.21 5.36 -30.75
CA VAL A 46 -3.22 5.92 -29.82
C VAL A 46 -2.86 7.34 -29.37
N PHE A 47 -1.56 7.66 -29.28
CA PHE A 47 -1.11 9.01 -28.88
C PHE A 47 -1.37 10.07 -29.96
N ALA A 48 -1.31 9.72 -31.26
CA ALA A 48 -1.58 10.66 -32.35
C ALA A 48 -3.06 11.08 -32.41
N ALA A 49 -3.99 10.17 -32.11
CA ALA A 49 -5.42 10.49 -32.08
C ALA A 49 -5.82 11.37 -30.89
N GLY A 50 -5.14 11.23 -29.73
CA GLY A 50 -5.41 12.04 -28.53
C GLY A 50 -5.06 13.52 -28.66
N LEU A 51 -3.97 13.85 -29.39
CA LEU A 51 -3.55 15.24 -29.59
C LEU A 51 -4.52 16.05 -30.47
N ALA A 52 -5.22 15.41 -31.40
CA ALA A 52 -6.17 16.10 -32.29
C ALA A 52 -7.44 16.58 -31.55
N VAL A 53 -7.91 15.84 -30.54
CA VAL A 53 -9.13 16.20 -29.79
C VAL A 53 -8.87 17.35 -28.81
N GLY A 54 -7.67 17.41 -28.21
CA GLY A 54 -7.29 18.45 -27.25
C GLY A 54 -7.20 19.86 -27.84
N TRP A 55 -6.94 19.99 -29.16
CA TRP A 55 -6.82 21.31 -29.81
C TRP A 55 -8.18 21.92 -30.20
N PHE A 56 -9.20 21.09 -30.44
CA PHE A 56 -10.55 21.56 -30.76
C PHE A 56 -11.40 21.87 -29.52
N ALA A 57 -11.04 21.33 -28.35
CA ALA A 57 -11.73 21.58 -27.10
C ALA A 57 -11.14 22.78 -26.34
N LYS A 58 -10.96 23.93 -26.99
CA LYS A 58 -10.69 25.18 -26.25
C LYS A 58 -11.97 25.56 -25.49
N PRO A 59 -11.98 25.55 -24.15
CA PRO A 59 -13.15 25.99 -23.40
C PRO A 59 -13.40 27.47 -23.69
N THR A 60 -14.60 27.77 -24.17
CA THR A 60 -15.14 29.13 -24.25
C THR A 60 -14.99 29.77 -22.86
N PRO A 61 -14.29 30.91 -22.71
CA PRO A 61 -14.16 31.56 -21.42
C PRO A 61 -15.57 31.88 -20.90
N PRO A 62 -16.00 31.35 -19.74
CA PRO A 62 -17.29 31.69 -19.18
C PRO A 62 -17.31 33.17 -18.87
N ALA A 63 -18.35 33.85 -19.35
CA ALA A 63 -18.59 35.26 -19.16
C ALA A 63 -18.39 35.68 -17.70
N GLU A 64 -17.68 36.79 -17.51
CA GLU A 64 -17.52 37.49 -16.23
C GLU A 64 -18.89 37.67 -15.56
N ARG A 65 -19.17 36.84 -14.56
CA ARG A 65 -20.17 37.14 -13.53
C ARG A 65 -19.49 37.95 -12.45
N ILE A 66 -19.64 39.26 -12.55
CA ILE A 66 -19.36 40.20 -11.47
C ILE A 66 -20.51 40.10 -10.46
N VAL A 67 -20.15 40.24 -9.17
CA VAL A 67 -21.02 40.49 -7.99
C VAL A 67 -21.71 39.20 -7.47
N GLU A 68 -21.62 38.78 -6.20
CA GLU A 68 -21.83 39.53 -4.96
C GLU A 68 -21.42 38.70 -3.72
N THR A 69 -20.97 39.40 -2.68
CA THR A 69 -20.80 38.96 -1.28
C THR A 69 -19.74 37.89 -0.97
N VAL A 70 -18.52 38.40 -0.72
CA VAL A 70 -17.66 37.88 0.34
C VAL A 70 -18.44 37.99 1.65
N ILE A 71 -19.13 36.93 2.04
CA ILE A 71 -19.42 36.69 3.45
C ILE A 71 -18.08 36.31 4.05
N GLU A 72 -17.37 37.33 4.54
CA GLU A 72 -16.31 37.17 5.51
C GLU A 72 -16.94 36.47 6.71
N LYS A 73 -16.86 35.14 6.69
CA LYS A 73 -17.29 34.31 7.78
C LYS A 73 -16.33 34.63 8.91
N GLU A 74 -16.76 35.57 9.74
CA GLU A 74 -16.16 35.93 11.01
C GLU A 74 -15.82 34.61 11.72
N PHE A 75 -14.53 34.28 11.67
CA PHE A 75 -13.97 33.10 12.28
C PHE A 75 -13.97 33.40 13.76
N VAL A 76 -15.12 33.22 14.41
CA VAL A 76 -15.18 33.12 15.86
C VAL A 76 -14.18 32.04 16.20
N PRO A 77 -13.08 32.33 16.91
CA PRO A 77 -12.22 31.27 17.42
C PRO A 77 -13.09 30.50 18.40
N VAL A 78 -13.68 29.40 17.93
CA VAL A 78 -14.24 28.39 18.80
C VAL A 78 -13.11 28.10 19.78
N PRO A 79 -13.31 28.32 21.09
CA PRO A 79 -12.29 27.99 22.07
C PRO A 79 -11.96 26.52 21.83
N GLN A 80 -10.75 26.27 21.35
CA GLN A 80 -10.22 24.92 21.21
C GLN A 80 -10.33 24.31 22.60
N SER A 81 -11.34 23.47 22.79
CA SER A 81 -11.46 22.69 24.00
C SER A 81 -10.13 21.94 24.15
N PRO A 82 -9.37 22.17 25.24
CA PRO A 82 -8.14 21.44 25.48
C PRO A 82 -8.54 20.01 25.88
N GLY A 83 -8.83 19.16 24.90
CA GLY A 83 -9.45 17.87 25.19
C GLY A 83 -9.36 16.79 24.11
N GLU A 84 -8.80 17.09 22.93
CA GLU A 84 -8.61 16.05 21.91
C GLU A 84 -7.37 16.32 21.07
N GLN A 85 -6.25 16.61 21.75
CA GLN A 85 -4.99 16.11 21.21
C GLN A 85 -5.13 14.60 21.22
N LEU A 86 -5.48 14.01 20.06
CA LEU A 86 -5.25 12.61 19.76
C LEU A 86 -3.75 12.39 19.99
N VAL A 87 -3.38 12.10 21.23
CA VAL A 87 -2.04 11.66 21.59
C VAL A 87 -1.81 10.49 20.67
N GLN A 88 -1.01 10.70 19.62
CA GLN A 88 -0.73 9.69 18.63
C GLN A 88 -0.07 8.56 19.39
N ARG A 89 -0.88 7.55 19.74
CA ARG A 89 -0.41 6.41 20.52
C ARG A 89 0.68 5.78 19.67
N PRO A 90 1.88 5.51 20.22
CA PRO A 90 2.93 4.90 19.45
C PRO A 90 2.41 3.59 18.85
N PRO A 91 2.75 3.27 17.59
CA PRO A 91 2.19 2.12 16.89
C PRO A 91 2.48 0.81 17.64
N ASP A 92 3.63 0.72 18.32
CA ASP A 92 4.01 -0.45 19.13
C ASP A 92 3.04 -0.69 20.30
N ARG A 93 2.46 0.37 20.89
CA ARG A 93 1.42 0.22 21.93
C ARG A 93 0.09 -0.22 21.36
N LEU A 94 -0.27 0.26 20.15
CA LEU A 94 -1.49 -0.17 19.48
C LEU A 94 -1.43 -1.66 19.12
N GLU A 95 -0.26 -2.14 18.69
CA GLU A 95 -0.04 -3.56 18.43
C GLU A 95 -0.18 -4.40 19.71
N LEU A 96 0.46 -3.98 20.81
CA LEU A 96 0.32 -4.66 22.10
C LEU A 96 -1.13 -4.68 22.60
N ASP A 97 -1.83 -3.54 22.52
CA ASP A 97 -3.24 -3.45 22.92
C ASP A 97 -4.13 -4.37 22.06
N ALA A 98 -3.80 -4.54 20.77
CA ALA A 98 -4.52 -5.43 19.87
C ALA A 98 -4.33 -6.91 20.27
N GLU A 99 -3.10 -7.32 20.58
CA GLU A 99 -2.78 -8.67 21.05
C GLU A 99 -3.45 -9.00 22.39
N MET A 100 -3.65 -8.00 23.24
CA MET A 100 -4.32 -8.16 24.54
C MET A 100 -5.86 -8.10 24.43
N ALA A 101 -6.41 -7.71 23.27
CA ALA A 101 -7.85 -7.60 23.10
C ALA A 101 -8.50 -8.99 23.06
N THR A 102 -9.52 -9.21 23.89
CA THR A 102 -10.26 -10.48 23.93
C THR A 102 -11.24 -10.62 22.76
N ASP A 103 -11.73 -9.49 22.23
CA ASP A 103 -12.68 -9.46 21.13
C ASP A 103 -11.96 -9.30 19.78
N PRO A 104 -12.18 -10.18 18.80
CA PRO A 104 -11.53 -10.11 17.50
C PRO A 104 -11.87 -8.84 16.72
N ALA A 105 -13.09 -8.29 16.87
CA ALA A 105 -13.45 -7.06 16.18
C ALA A 105 -12.68 -5.85 16.73
N THR A 106 -12.44 -5.82 18.04
CA THR A 106 -11.61 -4.82 18.70
C THR A 106 -10.14 -4.98 18.33
N SER A 107 -9.61 -6.21 18.39
CA SER A 107 -8.25 -6.56 17.91
C SER A 107 -8.02 -6.05 16.49
N ALA A 108 -8.93 -6.38 15.58
CA ALA A 108 -8.87 -5.96 14.19
C ALA A 108 -8.74 -4.43 14.05
N LYS A 109 -9.61 -3.66 14.71
CA LYS A 109 -9.57 -2.19 14.64
C LYS A 109 -8.22 -1.64 15.13
N LEU A 110 -7.67 -2.19 16.21
CA LEU A 110 -6.37 -1.76 16.74
C LEU A 110 -5.22 -2.10 15.79
N PHE A 111 -5.22 -3.30 15.19
CA PHE A 111 -4.26 -3.67 14.16
C PHE A 111 -4.35 -2.78 12.90
N GLN A 112 -5.56 -2.38 12.49
CA GLN A 112 -5.74 -1.43 11.40
C GLN A 112 -5.10 -0.08 11.74
N GLN A 113 -5.37 0.46 12.93
CA GLN A 113 -4.79 1.73 13.39
C GLN A 113 -3.26 1.67 13.51
N ALA A 114 -2.73 0.56 14.03
CA ALA A 114 -1.29 0.31 14.10
C ALA A 114 -0.66 0.27 12.70
N GLY A 115 -1.30 -0.42 11.76
CA GLY A 115 -0.88 -0.49 10.35
C GLY A 115 -0.84 0.88 9.70
N ASP A 116 -1.89 1.69 9.88
CA ASP A 116 -1.95 3.07 9.36
C ASP A 116 -0.85 3.96 9.96
N ALA A 117 -0.58 3.81 11.26
CA ALA A 117 0.49 4.54 11.95
C ALA A 117 1.89 4.11 11.46
N TYR A 118 2.14 2.82 11.27
CA TYR A 118 3.39 2.33 10.68
C TYR A 118 3.58 2.79 9.24
N LEU A 119 2.51 2.81 8.45
CA LEU A 119 2.54 3.29 7.07
C LEU A 119 2.93 4.77 7.01
N LYS A 120 2.35 5.61 7.88
CA LYS A 120 2.72 7.03 8.01
C LYS A 120 4.19 7.21 8.43
N ALA A 121 4.73 6.30 9.22
CA ALA A 121 6.14 6.28 9.62
C ALA A 121 7.07 5.63 8.57
N ASN A 122 6.57 5.30 7.37
CA ASN A 122 7.30 4.62 6.30
C ASN A 122 7.89 3.24 6.70
N LYS A 123 7.32 2.59 7.73
CA LYS A 123 7.69 1.25 8.19
C LYS A 123 6.81 0.21 7.51
N LEU A 124 7.07 -0.03 6.22
CA LEU A 124 6.21 -0.85 5.36
C LEU A 124 6.04 -2.30 5.84
N GLU A 125 7.11 -2.95 6.31
CA GLU A 125 7.05 -4.34 6.77
C GLU A 125 6.12 -4.51 7.97
N SER A 126 6.26 -3.62 8.97
CA SER A 126 5.38 -3.58 10.15
C SER A 126 3.93 -3.30 9.76
N ALA A 127 3.70 -2.34 8.84
CA ALA A 127 2.37 -2.05 8.35
C ALA A 127 1.70 -3.27 7.68
N ILE A 128 2.45 -3.99 6.82
CA ILE A 128 1.97 -5.22 6.18
C ILE A 128 1.63 -6.28 7.23
N ARG A 129 2.48 -6.47 8.24
CA ARG A 129 2.23 -7.43 9.33
C ARG A 129 0.92 -7.11 10.06
N CYS A 130 0.73 -5.87 10.50
CA CYS A 130 -0.49 -5.44 11.20
C CYS A 130 -1.73 -5.59 10.31
N TYR A 131 -1.67 -5.18 9.04
CA TYR A 131 -2.80 -5.34 8.14
C TYR A 131 -3.15 -6.81 7.86
N ARG A 132 -2.17 -7.71 7.80
CA ARG A 132 -2.44 -9.15 7.68
C ARG A 132 -3.18 -9.69 8.90
N GLN A 133 -2.78 -9.28 10.10
CA GLN A 133 -3.45 -9.65 11.34
C GLN A 133 -4.88 -9.08 11.37
N TYR A 134 -5.07 -7.81 11.01
CA TYR A 134 -6.41 -7.22 10.81
C TYR A 134 -7.28 -8.05 9.86
N LEU A 135 -6.76 -8.46 8.70
CA LEU A 135 -7.52 -9.27 7.72
C LEU A 135 -7.78 -10.71 8.19
N GLY A 136 -7.09 -11.18 9.23
CA GLY A 136 -7.39 -12.43 9.93
C GLY A 136 -8.56 -12.25 10.90
N ASP A 137 -8.50 -11.21 11.73
CA ASP A 137 -9.44 -11.01 12.83
C ASP A 137 -10.75 -10.33 12.41
N ALA A 138 -10.74 -9.52 11.36
CA ALA A 138 -11.91 -8.74 10.93
C ALA A 138 -12.99 -9.54 10.19
N GLY A 139 -12.75 -10.83 9.93
CA GLY A 139 -13.72 -11.70 9.25
C GLY A 139 -14.04 -11.28 7.81
N PRO A 140 -15.22 -11.67 7.26
CA PRO A 140 -15.62 -11.35 5.89
C PRO A 140 -15.84 -9.84 5.66
N ASP A 141 -16.44 -9.16 6.63
CA ASP A 141 -16.79 -7.73 6.53
C ASP A 141 -15.54 -6.85 6.45
N GLY A 142 -14.46 -7.26 7.11
CA GLY A 142 -13.17 -6.58 7.05
C GLY A 142 -12.46 -6.66 5.70
N GLN A 143 -12.86 -7.58 4.82
CA GLN A 143 -12.27 -7.77 3.48
C GLN A 143 -12.92 -6.90 2.40
N ALA A 144 -14.02 -6.20 2.73
CA ALA A 144 -14.59 -5.20 1.84
C ALA A 144 -13.63 -4.00 1.70
N VAL A 145 -13.35 -3.60 0.46
CA VAL A 145 -12.60 -2.38 0.17
C VAL A 145 -13.47 -1.17 0.52
N ARG A 146 -12.92 -0.26 1.32
CA ARG A 146 -13.56 0.99 1.76
C ARG A 146 -12.80 2.20 1.24
N VAL A 147 -13.46 3.35 1.21
CA VAL A 147 -12.87 4.62 0.74
C VAL A 147 -11.80 5.12 1.70
N GLU A 148 -11.94 4.79 2.98
CA GLU A 148 -11.03 5.19 4.06
C GLU A 148 -9.82 4.26 4.18
N ASP A 149 -9.79 3.15 3.42
CA ASP A 149 -8.66 2.23 3.46
C ASP A 149 -7.39 2.91 2.91
N SER A 150 -6.26 2.63 3.55
CA SER A 150 -4.98 3.00 2.98
C SER A 150 -4.74 2.25 1.67
N TRP A 151 -3.99 2.86 0.75
CA TRP A 151 -3.65 2.24 -0.54
C TRP A 151 -3.05 0.83 -0.39
N LEU A 152 -2.27 0.62 0.69
CA LEU A 152 -1.63 -0.65 0.99
C LEU A 152 -2.65 -1.69 1.44
N LEU A 153 -3.58 -1.31 2.33
CA LEU A 153 -4.65 -2.18 2.78
C LEU A 153 -5.59 -2.55 1.62
N THR A 154 -5.94 -1.59 0.76
CA THR A 154 -6.71 -1.84 -0.46
C THR A 154 -6.02 -2.86 -1.37
N SER A 155 -4.70 -2.72 -1.57
CA SER A 155 -3.90 -3.66 -2.35
C SER A 155 -3.93 -5.09 -1.77
N LEU A 156 -3.79 -5.21 -0.44
CA LEU A 156 -3.85 -6.50 0.26
C LEU A 156 -5.23 -7.15 0.16
N LYS A 157 -6.32 -6.38 0.31
CA LYS A 157 -7.70 -6.87 0.13
C LYS A 157 -7.94 -7.40 -1.29
N ASN A 158 -7.46 -6.68 -2.30
CA ASN A 158 -7.58 -7.09 -3.70
C ASN A 158 -6.78 -8.37 -4.02
N SER A 159 -5.57 -8.52 -3.47
CA SER A 159 -4.79 -9.76 -3.62
C SER A 159 -5.53 -10.97 -3.05
N LYS A 160 -6.06 -10.84 -1.82
CA LYS A 160 -6.74 -11.93 -1.12
C LYS A 160 -8.01 -12.41 -1.86
N ARG A 161 -8.76 -11.47 -2.46
CA ARG A 161 -9.93 -11.80 -3.30
C ARG A 161 -9.54 -12.62 -4.52
N LYS A 162 -8.49 -12.20 -5.22
CA LYS A 162 -8.00 -12.89 -6.41
C LYS A 162 -7.56 -14.32 -6.10
N ASP A 163 -6.92 -14.54 -4.96
CA ASP A 163 -6.50 -15.87 -4.51
C ASP A 163 -7.72 -16.78 -4.20
N GLY A 164 -8.81 -16.19 -3.68
CA GLY A 164 -10.07 -16.91 -3.43
C GLY A 164 -10.80 -17.33 -4.70
N ASP A 165 -10.78 -16.51 -5.76
CA ASP A 165 -11.41 -16.84 -7.04
C ASP A 165 -10.73 -18.04 -7.71
N HIS A 166 -9.39 -18.08 -7.70
CA HIS A 166 -8.62 -19.19 -8.27
C HIS A 166 -8.79 -20.52 -7.53
N ALA A 167 -9.14 -20.49 -6.24
CA ALA A 167 -9.38 -21.71 -5.46
C ALA A 167 -10.70 -22.41 -5.85
N ASN A 168 -11.68 -21.67 -6.35
CA ASN A 168 -12.99 -22.21 -6.72
C ASN A 168 -13.03 -22.77 -8.16
N ASP A 169 -12.14 -22.34 -9.06
CA ASP A 169 -12.10 -22.80 -10.45
C ASP A 169 -11.46 -24.20 -10.63
N GLY A 170 -10.90 -24.77 -9.56
CA GLY A 170 -10.15 -26.04 -9.58
C GLY A 170 -10.88 -27.26 -9.00
N LEU A 171 -12.16 -27.12 -8.62
CA LEU A 171 -13.02 -28.17 -8.05
C LEU A 171 -14.13 -28.54 -9.04
#